data_AF-A0AAP4NKU5-F1
#
_entry.id   AF-A0AAP4NKU5-F1
#
_cell.length_a   1.000
_cell.length_b   1.000
_cell.length_c   1.000
_cell.angle_alpha   90.00
_cell.angle_beta   90.00
_cell.angle_gamma   90.00
#
_symmetry.space_group_name_H-M   'P 1'
#
loop_
_entity.id
_entity.type
_entity.pdbx_description
1 polymer ?
#
loop_
_entity_poly.entity_id
_entity_poly.type
_entity_poly.pdbx_seq_one_letter_code
_entity_poly.pdbx_strand_id
1 'polypeptide(L)'
;MNELDDAHPPSNMQRHDYLDELQSNYKIDKADIELLRAVGATTLQSLDSILKEYPEILIHPNELSYAHTLEMNKVPFSTILLDPLDYSKLESSFEDINFGSTIPSDAIHGLGYTYSREEALIDYYARISMPPVATQSLNGHHTSHGFPISNHTGSTWRVKNQGDRGTCVSFSVVALMEGGPGPQLSEQFLQWHLKKHGTDSNKFTEGSRILYALQSAKSGGICESDQCPYNPKPILNNPSQDGTIYAPSLKAIADAQKIAGRSYIHDFTHHLTSGKARLLINALKQYGAVAISLPVFATPRGTTNWTFRTGPAYGLVTNALPNARVAGAHAVCITAFEIDSSEALGGHFIIRNSWGENWGRSLPEAGFFGPEPGYGQVSASHVDKFLYEYGAFT
;
A
#
# COMPACT_ATOMS: atom_id res chain seq x y z
N MET A 1 -36.02 -35.41 59.42
CA MET A 1 -35.18 -36.06 58.40
C MET A 1 -35.89 -35.86 57.09
N ASN A 2 -35.53 -34.82 56.35
CA ASN A 2 -35.89 -34.63 54.95
C ASN A 2 -34.60 -34.19 54.25
N GLU A 3 -34.28 -34.93 53.20
CA GLU A 3 -33.08 -34.82 52.39
C GLU A 3 -33.00 -33.47 51.67
N LEU A 4 -31.77 -32.98 51.56
CA LEU A 4 -31.39 -31.84 50.73
C LEU A 4 -31.40 -32.30 49.28
N ASP A 5 -32.30 -31.75 48.47
CA ASP A 5 -32.24 -31.85 47.01
C ASP A 5 -31.04 -31.05 46.50
N ASP A 6 -30.06 -31.76 45.95
CA ASP A 6 -28.96 -31.24 45.14
C ASP A 6 -29.52 -30.64 43.84
N ALA A 7 -29.69 -29.33 43.81
CA ALA A 7 -29.95 -28.60 42.58
C ALA A 7 -28.68 -28.59 41.71
N HIS A 8 -28.60 -29.50 40.74
CA HIS A 8 -27.67 -29.37 39.62
C HIS A 8 -27.95 -28.06 38.85
N PRO A 9 -26.91 -27.26 38.51
CA PRO A 9 -27.10 -26.13 37.62
C PRO A 9 -27.49 -26.66 36.22
N PRO A 10 -28.40 -26.01 35.49
CA PRO A 10 -28.80 -26.48 34.18
C PRO A 10 -27.62 -26.44 33.22
N SER A 11 -27.15 -27.62 32.81
CA SER A 11 -26.29 -27.82 31.65
C SER A 11 -27.10 -27.53 30.38
N ASN A 12 -26.54 -26.72 29.48
CA ASN A 12 -27.03 -26.35 28.13
C ASN A 12 -27.70 -24.97 27.97
N MET A 13 -27.10 -23.90 28.48
CA MET A 13 -27.13 -22.64 27.72
C MET A 13 -26.05 -22.75 26.64
N GLN A 14 -26.46 -23.12 25.41
CA GLN A 14 -25.63 -22.85 24.23
C GLN A 14 -25.29 -21.36 24.29
N ARG A 15 -24.00 -21.02 24.38
CA ARG A 15 -23.56 -19.62 24.23
C ARG A 15 -24.03 -19.18 22.85
N HIS A 16 -25.10 -18.40 22.81
CA HIS A 16 -25.55 -17.73 21.60
C HIS A 16 -24.41 -16.78 21.20
N ASP A 17 -23.78 -17.03 20.05
CA ASP A 17 -22.70 -16.18 19.58
C ASP A 17 -23.33 -14.87 19.10
N TYR A 18 -23.01 -13.78 19.78
CA TYR A 18 -23.50 -12.43 19.48
C TYR A 18 -23.21 -12.02 18.02
N LEU A 19 -22.16 -12.55 17.40
CA LEU A 19 -21.89 -12.30 15.98
C LEU A 19 -22.86 -13.05 15.05
N ASP A 20 -23.37 -14.22 15.43
CA ASP A 20 -24.43 -14.91 14.68
C ASP A 20 -25.77 -14.16 14.79
N GLU A 21 -26.03 -13.56 15.95
CA GLU A 21 -27.16 -12.64 16.15
C GLU A 21 -27.01 -11.40 15.26
N LEU A 22 -25.80 -10.83 15.17
CA LEU A 22 -25.52 -9.71 14.27
C LEU A 22 -25.75 -10.08 12.80
N GLN A 23 -25.29 -11.27 12.39
CA GLN A 23 -25.46 -11.76 11.03
C GLN A 23 -26.93 -11.92 10.66
N SER A 24 -27.70 -12.60 11.53
CA SER A 24 -29.09 -12.95 11.29
C SER A 24 -30.03 -11.76 11.35
N ASN A 25 -29.77 -10.80 12.25
CA ASN A 25 -30.64 -9.64 12.44
C ASN A 25 -30.32 -8.48 11.49
N TYR A 26 -29.07 -8.33 11.05
CA TYR A 26 -28.63 -7.09 10.39
C TYR A 26 -28.02 -7.28 9.00
N LYS A 27 -28.14 -8.48 8.41
CA LYS A 27 -27.70 -8.79 7.04
C LYS A 27 -26.22 -8.50 6.78
N ILE A 28 -25.40 -8.46 7.83
CA ILE A 28 -23.95 -8.41 7.70
C ILE A 28 -23.53 -9.64 6.90
N ASP A 29 -22.65 -9.43 5.92
CA ASP A 29 -22.14 -10.54 5.12
C ASP A 29 -21.55 -11.61 6.07
N LYS A 30 -21.85 -12.88 5.76
CA LYS A 30 -21.20 -14.00 6.45
C LYS A 30 -19.69 -13.83 6.40
N ALA A 31 -19.20 -13.27 5.30
CA ALA A 31 -17.84 -12.78 5.23
C ALA A 31 -17.58 -11.85 6.44
N ASP A 32 -18.04 -10.62 6.51
CA ASP A 32 -17.55 -9.69 7.53
C ASP A 32 -17.63 -10.22 8.99
N ILE A 33 -18.62 -11.08 9.29
CA ILE A 33 -18.70 -11.83 10.55
C ILE A 33 -17.51 -12.75 10.85
N GLU A 34 -17.07 -13.62 9.92
CA GLU A 34 -15.90 -14.47 10.24
C GLU A 34 -14.59 -13.67 10.26
N LEU A 35 -14.50 -12.53 9.56
CA LEU A 35 -13.34 -11.63 9.69
C LEU A 35 -13.32 -11.01 11.09
N LEU A 36 -14.46 -10.48 11.56
CA LEU A 36 -14.64 -9.97 12.92
C LEU A 36 -14.25 -11.02 13.97
N ARG A 37 -14.69 -12.28 13.80
CA ARG A 37 -14.24 -13.39 14.66
C ARG A 37 -12.72 -13.56 14.64
N ALA A 38 -12.12 -13.57 13.45
CA ALA A 38 -10.69 -13.81 13.28
C ALA A 38 -9.82 -12.69 13.88
N VAL A 39 -10.32 -11.45 13.91
CA VAL A 39 -9.65 -10.31 14.56
C VAL A 39 -9.98 -10.17 16.05
N GLY A 40 -10.76 -11.09 16.62
CA GLY A 40 -11.03 -11.15 18.07
C GLY A 40 -12.27 -10.38 18.54
N ALA A 41 -13.19 -10.01 17.64
CA ALA A 41 -14.45 -9.33 17.98
C ALA A 41 -15.48 -10.30 18.61
N THR A 42 -15.08 -11.08 19.60
CA THR A 42 -15.91 -12.12 20.24
C THR A 42 -16.90 -11.59 21.29
N THR A 43 -16.88 -10.28 21.57
CA THR A 43 -17.76 -9.59 22.51
C THR A 43 -18.16 -8.22 21.95
N LEU A 44 -19.25 -7.63 22.47
CA LEU A 44 -19.64 -6.24 22.16
C LEU A 44 -18.51 -5.23 22.39
N GLN A 45 -17.78 -5.38 23.50
CA GLN A 45 -16.69 -4.48 23.85
C GLN A 45 -15.48 -4.62 22.90
N SER A 46 -15.13 -5.85 22.53
CA SER A 46 -14.04 -6.07 21.57
C SER A 46 -14.45 -5.67 20.15
N LEU A 47 -15.72 -5.86 19.78
CA LEU A 47 -16.27 -5.35 18.52
C LEU A 47 -16.18 -3.82 18.44
N ASP A 48 -16.65 -3.10 19.46
CA ASP A 48 -16.55 -1.65 19.50
C ASP A 48 -15.11 -1.14 19.44
N SER A 49 -14.21 -1.76 20.20
CA SER A 49 -12.78 -1.42 20.16
C SER A 49 -12.20 -1.62 18.76
N ILE A 50 -12.54 -2.74 18.11
CA ILE A 50 -12.11 -3.06 16.75
C ILE A 50 -12.70 -2.09 15.74
N LEU A 51 -13.98 -1.74 15.81
CA LEU A 51 -14.62 -0.83 14.85
C LEU A 51 -14.20 0.64 15.06
N LYS A 52 -13.78 1.03 16.27
CA LYS A 52 -13.18 2.35 16.49
C LYS A 52 -11.80 2.48 15.86
N GLU A 53 -11.02 1.40 15.88
CA GLU A 53 -9.67 1.37 15.34
C GLU A 53 -9.64 1.02 13.83
N TYR A 54 -10.63 0.24 13.38
CA TYR A 54 -10.78 -0.31 12.04
C TYR A 54 -12.23 -0.19 11.52
N PRO A 55 -12.79 1.03 11.42
CA PRO A 55 -14.17 1.24 10.96
C PRO A 55 -14.41 0.72 9.54
N GLU A 56 -13.36 0.58 8.74
CA GLU A 56 -13.38 0.00 7.40
C GLU A 56 -13.79 -1.47 7.35
N ILE A 57 -13.89 -2.21 8.46
CA ILE A 57 -14.31 -3.62 8.39
C ILE A 57 -15.79 -3.74 7.94
N LEU A 58 -16.62 -2.72 8.18
CA LEU A 58 -18.06 -2.73 7.88
C LEU A 58 -18.42 -1.56 6.94
N ILE A 59 -18.06 -1.62 5.64
CA ILE A 59 -18.28 -0.49 4.69
C ILE A 59 -19.66 -0.56 4.01
N HIS A 60 -20.67 -1.19 4.63
CA HIS A 60 -22.03 -0.93 4.19
C HIS A 60 -22.57 0.27 4.99
N PRO A 61 -22.95 1.37 4.34
CA PRO A 61 -23.52 2.55 5.02
C PRO A 61 -24.87 2.25 5.70
N ASN A 62 -25.56 1.21 5.23
CA ASN A 62 -26.75 0.66 5.89
C ASN A 62 -26.42 -0.17 7.13
N GLU A 63 -25.17 -0.60 7.33
CA GLU A 63 -24.70 -1.36 8.49
C GLU A 63 -24.06 -0.43 9.56
N LEU A 64 -23.32 0.60 9.13
CA LEU A 64 -22.72 1.61 10.02
C LEU A 64 -23.74 2.53 10.69
N SER A 65 -24.81 2.89 9.98
CA SER A 65 -25.91 3.69 10.55
C SER A 65 -26.64 2.99 11.70
N TYR A 66 -26.48 1.67 11.87
CA TYR A 66 -27.17 0.87 12.87
C TYR A 66 -26.28 0.27 13.97
N ALA A 67 -24.96 0.19 13.78
CA ALA A 67 -24.04 0.07 14.93
C ALA A 67 -24.24 1.23 15.93
N HIS A 68 -24.67 2.40 15.43
CA HIS A 68 -25.11 3.55 16.21
C HIS A 68 -26.31 3.27 17.15
N THR A 69 -27.19 2.32 16.82
CA THR A 69 -28.37 1.99 17.65
C THR A 69 -28.09 1.01 18.80
N LEU A 70 -26.95 0.31 18.76
CA LEU A 70 -26.49 -0.57 19.84
C LEU A 70 -25.77 0.26 20.92
N GLU A 71 -26.51 1.04 21.72
CA GLU A 71 -26.07 1.72 22.97
C GLU A 71 -24.67 2.42 23.00
N MET A 72 -24.10 2.79 21.84
CA MET A 72 -22.82 3.50 21.70
C MET A 72 -22.97 5.03 21.68
N ASN A 73 -24.06 5.54 22.24
CA ASN A 73 -24.38 6.97 22.32
C ASN A 73 -23.38 7.71 23.22
N LYS A 74 -22.21 8.10 22.67
CA LYS A 74 -21.35 9.20 23.18
C LYS A 74 -20.18 9.66 22.29
N VAL A 75 -19.96 9.10 21.10
CA VAL A 75 -18.89 9.60 20.20
C VAL A 75 -19.48 9.91 18.82
N PRO A 76 -19.28 11.12 18.26
CA PRO A 76 -19.78 11.46 16.94
C PRO A 76 -18.84 10.86 15.88
N PHE A 77 -19.29 9.80 15.20
CA PHE A 77 -18.71 9.37 13.93
C PHE A 77 -19.51 10.02 12.79
N SER A 78 -18.85 10.83 11.96
CA SER A 78 -19.44 11.41 10.76
C SER A 78 -19.72 10.30 9.75
N THR A 79 -21.00 10.00 9.54
CA THR A 79 -21.49 8.97 8.62
C THR A 79 -21.18 9.36 7.18
N ILE A 80 -20.30 8.62 6.50
CA ILE A 80 -20.16 8.68 5.04
C ILE A 80 -21.22 7.72 4.47
N LEU A 81 -22.26 8.27 3.84
CA LEU A 81 -23.24 7.50 3.09
C LEU A 81 -22.61 7.13 1.74
N LEU A 82 -22.40 5.84 1.50
CA LEU A 82 -21.88 5.30 0.24
C LEU A 82 -22.98 4.57 -0.55
N ASP A 83 -22.91 4.59 -1.87
CA ASP A 83 -23.86 3.87 -2.72
C ASP A 83 -23.58 2.34 -2.65
N PRO A 84 -24.59 1.46 -2.66
CA PRO A 84 -24.37 0.02 -2.59
C PRO A 84 -23.80 -0.49 -3.92
N LEU A 85 -22.48 -0.61 -4.00
CA LEU A 85 -21.78 -1.27 -5.10
C LEU A 85 -21.93 -2.80 -5.00
N ASP A 86 -22.04 -3.49 -6.15
CA ASP A 86 -21.98 -4.96 -6.23
C ASP A 86 -20.52 -5.42 -6.04
N TYR A 87 -20.18 -5.79 -4.80
CA TYR A 87 -18.82 -6.17 -4.39
C TYR A 87 -18.39 -7.57 -4.86
N SER A 88 -19.33 -8.42 -5.27
CA SER A 88 -19.04 -9.80 -5.71
C SER A 88 -18.17 -9.86 -6.97
N LYS A 89 -18.21 -8.80 -7.80
CA LYS A 89 -17.40 -8.66 -9.02
C LYS A 89 -16.05 -7.97 -8.79
N LEU A 90 -15.85 -7.37 -7.62
CA LEU A 90 -14.66 -6.59 -7.28
C LEU A 90 -13.54 -7.45 -6.69
N GLU A 91 -13.89 -8.44 -5.85
CA GLU A 91 -12.88 -9.29 -5.20
C GLU A 91 -12.13 -10.14 -6.24
N SER A 92 -12.83 -10.67 -7.25
CA SER A 92 -12.23 -11.53 -8.28
C SER A 92 -11.21 -10.84 -9.20
N SER A 93 -11.24 -9.50 -9.35
CA SER A 93 -10.31 -8.80 -10.25
C SER A 93 -8.95 -8.49 -9.63
N PHE A 94 -8.79 -8.74 -8.32
CA PHE A 94 -7.60 -8.38 -7.56
C PHE A 94 -6.99 -9.56 -6.78
N GLU A 95 -7.52 -10.77 -6.96
CA GLU A 95 -6.98 -12.02 -6.38
C GLU A 95 -5.59 -12.39 -6.94
N ASP A 96 -5.23 -11.90 -8.14
CA ASP A 96 -3.98 -12.23 -8.84
C ASP A 96 -2.95 -11.07 -8.90
N ILE A 97 -3.06 -10.04 -8.05
CA ILE A 97 -2.07 -8.94 -8.07
C ILE A 97 -0.72 -9.43 -7.54
N ASN A 98 0.32 -9.23 -8.35
CA ASN A 98 1.69 -9.55 -7.95
C ASN A 98 2.37 -8.33 -7.29
N PHE A 99 2.75 -8.48 -6.02
CA PHE A 99 3.48 -7.46 -5.26
C PHE A 99 4.98 -7.51 -5.58
N GLY A 100 5.53 -6.35 -5.95
CA GLY A 100 6.89 -6.25 -6.50
C GLY A 100 7.92 -5.60 -5.60
N SER A 101 7.58 -5.12 -4.40
CA SER A 101 8.59 -4.56 -3.50
C SER A 101 9.11 -5.66 -2.58
N THR A 102 10.43 -5.70 -2.40
CA THR A 102 11.06 -6.66 -1.50
C THR A 102 11.11 -6.09 -0.08
N ILE A 103 10.68 -6.90 0.89
CA ILE A 103 10.72 -6.53 2.31
C ILE A 103 12.19 -6.43 2.75
N PRO A 104 12.62 -5.37 3.48
CA PRO A 104 13.91 -5.37 4.14
C PRO A 104 13.96 -6.43 5.24
N SER A 105 14.94 -7.34 5.22
CA SER A 105 15.05 -8.43 6.22
C SER A 105 15.06 -7.99 7.68
N ASP A 106 15.50 -6.78 7.97
CA ASP A 106 15.53 -6.21 9.32
C ASP A 106 14.23 -5.49 9.68
N ALA A 107 13.40 -5.15 8.69
CA ALA A 107 12.02 -4.76 8.94
C ALA A 107 11.20 -5.94 9.52
N ILE A 108 11.56 -7.19 9.18
CA ILE A 108 10.93 -8.41 9.69
C ILE A 108 10.99 -8.50 11.23
N HIS A 109 12.04 -7.97 11.84
CA HIS A 109 12.23 -8.01 13.29
C HIS A 109 11.55 -6.84 14.04
N GLY A 110 11.20 -5.76 13.34
CA GLY A 110 10.71 -4.52 13.96
C GLY A 110 9.19 -4.40 14.05
N LEU A 111 8.42 -5.22 13.34
CA LEU A 111 6.99 -5.00 13.18
C LEU A 111 6.09 -5.80 14.15
N GLY A 112 6.63 -6.76 14.90
CA GLY A 112 5.82 -7.53 15.87
C GLY A 112 4.74 -8.44 15.26
N TYR A 113 4.74 -8.64 13.93
CA TYR A 113 3.83 -9.56 13.23
C TYR A 113 4.51 -10.90 12.93
N THR A 114 3.70 -11.95 12.74
CA THR A 114 4.16 -13.30 12.41
C THR A 114 4.46 -13.45 10.92
N TYR A 115 5.65 -13.93 10.57
CA TYR A 115 6.08 -14.24 9.20
C TYR A 115 6.12 -15.75 8.95
N SER A 116 6.03 -16.17 7.69
CA SER A 116 6.37 -17.54 7.31
C SER A 116 7.89 -17.76 7.43
N ARG A 117 8.31 -18.93 7.93
CA ARG A 117 9.73 -19.26 8.18
C ARG A 117 10.58 -19.30 6.89
N GLU A 118 9.95 -19.57 5.75
CA GLU A 118 10.60 -19.75 4.46
C GLU A 118 11.04 -18.42 3.83
N GLU A 119 10.26 -17.34 4.00
CA GLU A 119 10.58 -16.01 3.48
C GLU A 119 11.72 -15.33 4.25
N ALA A 120 11.81 -15.56 5.56
CA ALA A 120 12.88 -15.03 6.40
C ALA A 120 14.26 -15.64 6.06
N LEU A 121 14.29 -16.88 5.54
CA LEU A 121 15.53 -17.60 5.21
C LEU A 121 16.14 -17.11 3.89
N ILE A 122 15.33 -16.79 2.88
CA ILE A 122 15.81 -16.36 1.55
C ILE A 122 16.63 -15.06 1.66
N ASP A 123 16.21 -14.13 2.51
CA ASP A 123 16.89 -12.83 2.65
C ASP A 123 18.09 -12.87 3.63
N TYR A 124 18.09 -13.78 4.61
CA TYR A 124 19.25 -14.02 5.49
C TYR A 124 20.50 -14.44 4.70
N TYR A 125 20.33 -15.30 3.69
CA TYR A 125 21.44 -15.74 2.85
C TYR A 125 21.96 -14.65 1.89
N ALA A 126 21.14 -13.65 1.53
CA ALA A 126 21.59 -12.51 0.71
C ALA A 126 22.50 -11.54 1.48
N ARG A 127 22.38 -11.47 2.82
CA ARG A 127 23.13 -10.53 3.69
C ARG A 127 24.61 -10.86 3.86
N ILE A 128 24.95 -12.14 3.99
CA ILE A 128 26.34 -12.55 4.28
C ILE A 128 27.31 -12.35 3.10
N SER A 129 26.84 -11.76 1.99
CA SER A 129 27.64 -11.53 0.77
C SER A 129 27.85 -10.04 0.43
N MET A 130 27.45 -9.07 1.26
CA MET A 130 27.58 -7.63 0.91
C MET A 130 28.33 -6.78 1.95
N PRO A 131 29.19 -5.83 1.51
CA PRO A 131 29.83 -4.85 2.39
C PRO A 131 28.89 -3.69 2.77
N PRO A 132 29.15 -2.99 3.90
CA PRO A 132 28.30 -1.92 4.39
C PRO A 132 28.38 -0.64 3.53
N VAL A 133 27.23 0.02 3.31
CA VAL A 133 27.12 1.31 2.62
C VAL A 133 26.97 2.44 3.65
N ALA A 134 27.72 3.52 3.48
CA ALA A 134 27.70 4.68 4.36
C ALA A 134 26.43 5.52 4.17
N THR A 135 25.75 5.84 5.27
CA THR A 135 24.65 6.80 5.34
C THR A 135 25.21 8.23 5.40
N GLN A 136 24.71 9.14 4.55
CA GLN A 136 25.03 10.57 4.64
C GLN A 136 23.90 11.34 5.33
N SER A 137 24.30 12.19 6.27
CA SER A 137 23.42 13.11 7.00
C SER A 137 22.94 14.24 6.09
N LEU A 138 21.61 14.43 6.02
CA LEU A 138 20.97 15.50 5.26
C LEU A 138 20.93 16.79 6.10
N ASN A 139 21.88 17.70 5.85
CA ASN A 139 21.79 19.12 6.21
C ASN A 139 21.69 19.94 4.92
N GLY A 140 20.49 20.40 4.55
CA GLY A 140 20.25 21.16 3.32
C GLY A 140 19.28 22.31 3.52
N HIS A 141 19.63 23.48 2.98
CA HIS A 141 18.91 24.75 3.10
C HIS A 141 17.51 24.76 2.46
N HIS A 142 16.56 25.38 3.17
CA HIS A 142 15.19 25.59 2.74
C HIS A 142 15.07 26.66 1.65
N THR A 143 14.57 26.28 0.47
CA THR A 143 13.92 27.19 -0.47
C THR A 143 12.41 26.93 -0.44
N SER A 144 11.62 27.98 -0.22
CA SER A 144 10.17 27.90 -0.08
C SER A 144 9.50 27.78 -1.46
N HIS A 145 9.32 26.55 -1.94
CA HIS A 145 8.32 26.28 -2.97
C HIS A 145 6.99 25.93 -2.29
N GLY A 146 5.91 26.52 -2.81
CA GLY A 146 4.56 26.41 -2.26
C GLY A 146 4.14 24.95 -2.09
N PHE A 147 3.43 24.70 -1.01
CA PHE A 147 2.88 23.41 -0.63
C PHE A 147 1.91 22.92 -1.72
N PRO A 148 2.03 21.69 -2.25
CA PRO A 148 0.90 21.06 -2.93
C PRO A 148 -0.08 20.57 -1.85
N ILE A 149 -0.80 21.51 -1.23
CA ILE A 149 -2.06 21.23 -0.52
C ILE A 149 -3.08 21.09 -1.65
N SER A 150 -3.62 19.89 -1.85
CA SER A 150 -4.55 19.65 -2.94
C SER A 150 -5.82 20.49 -2.75
N ASN A 151 -6.11 21.36 -3.71
CA ASN A 151 -7.48 21.56 -4.13
C ASN A 151 -7.77 20.42 -5.12
N HIS A 152 -8.79 19.61 -4.87
CA HIS A 152 -9.13 18.34 -5.54
C HIS A 152 -9.46 18.41 -7.06
N THR A 153 -8.84 19.30 -7.84
CA THR A 153 -9.12 19.42 -9.27
C THR A 153 -8.05 18.72 -10.11
N GLY A 154 -8.27 17.42 -10.39
CA GLY A 154 -7.59 16.64 -11.43
C GLY A 154 -6.08 16.44 -11.23
N SER A 155 -5.64 15.18 -11.19
CA SER A 155 -4.21 14.93 -11.33
C SER A 155 -3.81 15.09 -12.79
N THR A 156 -2.64 15.68 -13.01
CA THR A 156 -2.07 15.76 -14.35
C THR A 156 -1.20 14.55 -14.68
N TRP A 157 -0.90 13.68 -13.71
CA TRP A 157 -0.09 12.50 -13.97
C TRP A 157 -1.02 11.37 -14.42
N ARG A 158 -0.62 10.68 -15.48
CA ARG A 158 -1.46 9.62 -16.05
C ARG A 158 -1.50 8.39 -15.17
N VAL A 159 -2.66 7.79 -15.02
CA VAL A 159 -2.80 6.48 -14.37
C VAL A 159 -2.08 5.40 -15.20
N LYS A 160 -1.38 4.49 -14.53
CA LYS A 160 -0.64 3.39 -15.18
C LYS A 160 -0.93 2.06 -14.51
N ASN A 161 -0.66 0.96 -15.22
CA ASN A 161 -0.99 -0.39 -14.77
C ASN A 161 0.17 -1.37 -15.01
N GLN A 162 0.67 -1.97 -13.93
CA GLN A 162 1.70 -3.03 -13.96
C GLN A 162 1.15 -4.38 -14.44
N GLY A 163 -0.18 -4.55 -14.47
CA GLY A 163 -0.83 -5.81 -14.80
C GLY A 163 -0.44 -6.92 -13.85
N ASP A 164 -0.12 -8.09 -14.40
CA ASP A 164 0.13 -9.33 -13.65
C ASP A 164 1.58 -9.41 -13.14
N ARG A 165 2.35 -8.32 -13.27
CA ARG A 165 3.79 -8.30 -12.98
C ARG A 165 4.09 -7.62 -11.66
N GLY A 166 5.04 -8.15 -10.90
CA GLY A 166 5.59 -7.54 -9.69
C GLY A 166 6.57 -6.40 -9.97
N THR A 167 6.17 -5.38 -10.74
CA THR A 167 7.05 -4.26 -11.14
C THR A 167 6.72 -2.92 -10.47
N CYS A 168 5.96 -2.92 -9.37
CA CYS A 168 5.52 -1.71 -8.68
C CYS A 168 6.65 -0.72 -8.37
N VAL A 169 7.86 -1.21 -8.05
CA VAL A 169 9.04 -0.37 -7.78
C VAL A 169 9.48 0.44 -9.01
N SER A 170 9.49 -0.18 -10.19
CA SER A 170 9.78 0.56 -11.43
C SER A 170 8.70 1.60 -11.69
N PHE A 171 7.42 1.24 -11.51
CA PHE A 171 6.31 2.19 -11.69
C PHE A 171 6.39 3.37 -10.71
N SER A 172 6.71 3.14 -9.44
CA SER A 172 6.82 4.21 -8.45
C SER A 172 7.98 5.18 -8.77
N VAL A 173 9.12 4.66 -9.23
CA VAL A 173 10.27 5.49 -9.59
C VAL A 173 10.06 6.19 -10.94
N VAL A 174 9.41 5.55 -11.91
CA VAL A 174 9.00 6.23 -13.15
C VAL A 174 8.05 7.37 -12.85
N ALA A 175 7.03 7.13 -12.02
CA ALA A 175 6.10 8.18 -11.60
C ALA A 175 6.86 9.37 -10.97
N LEU A 176 7.79 9.10 -10.06
CA LEU A 176 8.66 10.10 -9.48
C LEU A 176 9.48 10.88 -10.53
N MET A 177 9.97 10.23 -11.59
CA MET A 177 10.72 10.89 -12.68
C MET A 177 9.84 11.76 -13.59
N GLU A 178 8.58 11.39 -13.77
CA GLU A 178 7.60 12.13 -14.57
C GLU A 178 7.21 13.45 -13.89
N GLY A 179 7.05 13.42 -12.56
CA GLY A 179 6.90 14.62 -11.73
C GLY A 179 5.70 15.51 -12.08
N GLY A 180 4.72 15.03 -12.87
CA GLY A 180 3.69 15.92 -13.41
C GLY A 180 3.02 15.46 -14.72
N PRO A 181 2.43 16.43 -15.46
CA PRO A 181 1.95 16.27 -16.84
C PRO A 181 3.08 16.08 -17.87
N GLY A 182 4.28 15.74 -17.40
CA GLY A 182 5.48 15.63 -18.21
C GLY A 182 5.44 14.48 -19.22
N PRO A 183 6.55 14.25 -19.92
CA PRO A 183 6.66 13.12 -20.85
C PRO A 183 6.35 11.82 -20.12
N GLN A 184 5.63 10.92 -20.80
CA GLN A 184 5.39 9.59 -20.27
C GLN A 184 6.65 8.75 -20.46
N LEU A 185 7.26 8.33 -19.35
CA LEU A 185 8.51 7.58 -19.38
C LEU A 185 8.24 6.06 -19.31
N SER A 186 9.20 5.25 -19.77
CA SER A 186 9.04 3.81 -19.93
C SER A 186 9.38 3.00 -18.67
N GLU A 187 8.36 2.45 -18.01
CA GLU A 187 8.54 1.45 -16.94
C GLU A 187 9.29 0.21 -17.41
N GLN A 188 9.06 -0.20 -18.67
CA GLN A 188 9.71 -1.35 -19.25
C GLN A 188 11.22 -1.12 -19.41
N PHE A 189 11.62 0.07 -19.83
CA PHE A 189 13.04 0.43 -19.92
C PHE A 189 13.70 0.39 -18.55
N LEU A 190 13.08 1.03 -17.54
CA LEU A 190 13.64 1.06 -16.19
C LEU A 190 13.73 -0.37 -15.60
N GLN A 191 12.68 -1.17 -15.77
CA GLN A 191 12.68 -2.57 -15.32
C GLN A 191 13.75 -3.40 -16.03
N TRP A 192 13.88 -3.26 -17.35
CA TRP A 192 14.94 -3.93 -18.11
C TRP A 192 16.32 -3.53 -17.60
N HIS A 193 16.58 -2.24 -17.44
CA HIS A 193 17.87 -1.74 -16.98
C HIS A 193 18.17 -2.22 -15.55
N LEU A 194 17.21 -2.13 -14.64
CA LEU A 194 17.30 -2.65 -13.28
C LEU A 194 17.70 -4.13 -13.25
N LYS A 195 17.04 -4.94 -14.06
CA LYS A 195 17.25 -6.39 -14.10
C LYS A 195 18.46 -6.83 -14.94
N LYS A 196 18.99 -6.01 -15.85
CA LYS A 196 20.17 -6.36 -16.66
C LYS A 196 21.46 -5.71 -16.21
N HIS A 197 21.38 -4.45 -15.80
CA HIS A 197 22.52 -3.57 -15.56
C HIS A 197 22.54 -2.98 -14.15
N GLY A 198 21.43 -3.07 -13.43
CA GLY A 198 21.33 -2.61 -12.05
C GLY A 198 22.20 -3.43 -11.09
N THR A 199 22.30 -2.95 -9.87
CA THR A 199 23.07 -3.56 -8.76
C THR A 199 22.24 -4.51 -7.90
N ASP A 200 20.92 -4.57 -8.11
CA ASP A 200 20.03 -5.52 -7.42
C ASP A 200 20.46 -6.97 -7.71
N SER A 201 20.78 -7.74 -6.67
CA SER A 201 21.14 -9.16 -6.80
C SER A 201 19.95 -10.02 -7.22
N ASN A 202 18.71 -9.55 -7.00
CA ASN A 202 17.50 -10.24 -7.38
C ASN A 202 17.18 -10.05 -8.89
N LYS A 203 17.96 -10.72 -9.73
CA LYS A 203 17.88 -10.63 -11.20
C LYS A 203 16.81 -11.52 -11.83
N PHE A 204 16.30 -12.50 -11.09
CA PHE A 204 15.46 -13.58 -11.62
C PHE A 204 13.97 -13.44 -11.26
N THR A 205 13.62 -12.51 -10.38
CA THR A 205 12.22 -12.16 -10.11
C THR A 205 11.94 -10.72 -10.51
N GLU A 206 10.66 -10.37 -10.62
CA GLU A 206 10.24 -9.04 -11.05
C GLU A 206 10.48 -7.98 -9.98
N GLY A 207 10.29 -8.35 -8.72
CA GLY A 207 10.34 -7.41 -7.60
C GLY A 207 11.74 -6.90 -7.24
N SER A 208 11.83 -5.72 -6.62
CA SER A 208 13.10 -5.05 -6.28
C SER A 208 12.96 -4.08 -5.09
N ARG A 209 13.88 -3.12 -4.97
CA ARG A 209 13.88 -2.01 -3.99
C ARG A 209 14.01 -0.67 -4.70
N ILE A 210 13.44 0.37 -4.11
CA ILE A 210 13.48 1.75 -4.61
C ILE A 210 14.92 2.21 -4.79
N LEU A 211 15.82 1.88 -3.85
CA LEU A 211 17.25 2.15 -3.98
C LEU A 211 17.82 1.71 -5.34
N TYR A 212 17.55 0.46 -5.75
CA TYR A 212 18.13 -0.09 -6.96
C TYR A 212 17.49 0.47 -8.23
N ALA A 213 16.20 0.79 -8.18
CA ALA A 213 15.54 1.50 -9.27
C ALA A 213 16.06 2.93 -9.43
N LEU A 214 16.30 3.66 -8.34
CA LEU A 214 16.95 4.98 -8.38
C LEU A 214 18.38 4.91 -8.93
N GLN A 215 19.17 3.92 -8.50
CA GLN A 215 20.51 3.67 -9.05
C GLN A 215 20.47 3.37 -10.55
N SER A 216 19.47 2.60 -10.98
CA SER A 216 19.27 2.25 -12.39
C SER A 216 18.83 3.45 -13.22
N ALA A 217 17.94 4.29 -12.70
CA ALA A 217 17.56 5.55 -13.34
C ALA A 217 18.75 6.52 -13.43
N LYS A 218 19.59 6.58 -12.40
CA LYS A 218 20.79 7.42 -12.41
C LYS A 218 21.82 6.95 -13.44
N SER A 219 22.09 5.66 -13.56
CA SER A 219 23.13 5.15 -14.48
C SER A 219 22.62 4.95 -15.91
N GLY A 220 21.38 4.50 -16.06
CA GLY A 220 20.77 4.16 -17.35
C GLY A 220 19.94 5.28 -17.96
N GLY A 221 19.47 6.23 -17.15
CA GLY A 221 18.40 7.14 -17.52
C GLY A 221 17.10 6.39 -17.79
N ILE A 222 16.22 6.99 -18.59
CA ILE A 222 14.95 6.38 -19.00
C ILE A 222 14.45 7.04 -20.29
N CYS A 223 13.89 6.27 -21.21
CA CYS A 223 13.32 6.81 -22.45
C CYS A 223 11.81 7.07 -22.32
N GLU A 224 11.24 7.73 -23.31
CA GLU A 224 9.79 7.84 -23.43
C GLU A 224 9.12 6.46 -23.64
N SER A 225 7.91 6.33 -23.10
CA SER A 225 7.11 5.09 -23.07
C SER A 225 6.80 4.51 -24.45
N ASP A 226 6.72 5.35 -25.49
CA ASP A 226 6.47 4.94 -26.87
C ASP A 226 7.70 4.26 -27.52
N GLN A 227 8.91 4.59 -27.06
CA GLN A 227 10.16 3.98 -27.56
C GLN A 227 10.44 2.61 -26.93
N CYS A 228 9.86 2.33 -25.78
CA CYS A 228 9.94 1.03 -25.11
C CYS A 228 8.59 0.73 -24.40
N PRO A 229 7.60 0.22 -25.14
CA PRO A 229 6.27 -0.05 -24.59
C PRO A 229 6.28 -1.11 -23.49
N TYR A 230 5.41 -0.93 -22.49
CA TYR A 230 5.28 -1.87 -21.39
C TYR A 230 4.49 -3.12 -21.77
N ASN A 231 5.02 -4.29 -21.38
CA ASN A 231 4.28 -5.54 -21.41
C ASN A 231 3.81 -5.90 -19.99
N PRO A 232 2.48 -5.97 -19.77
CA PRO A 232 1.89 -6.27 -18.47
C PRO A 232 1.87 -7.76 -18.12
N LYS A 233 2.37 -8.64 -18.99
CA LYS A 233 2.39 -10.09 -18.74
C LYS A 233 3.78 -10.58 -18.36
N PRO A 234 3.92 -11.38 -17.29
CA PRO A 234 5.21 -11.94 -16.90
C PRO A 234 5.71 -12.89 -17.98
N ILE A 235 7.03 -12.96 -18.12
CA ILE A 235 7.70 -13.96 -18.96
C ILE A 235 8.54 -14.81 -18.02
N LEU A 236 8.25 -16.11 -18.00
CA LEU A 236 8.91 -17.07 -17.11
C LEU A 236 10.43 -16.96 -17.27
N ASN A 237 11.13 -16.81 -16.13
CA ASN A 237 12.58 -16.66 -16.04
C ASN A 237 13.17 -15.46 -16.83
N ASN A 238 12.34 -14.49 -17.21
CA ASN A 238 12.79 -13.28 -17.91
C ASN A 238 12.09 -12.02 -17.37
N PRO A 239 12.36 -11.61 -16.12
CA PRO A 239 11.75 -10.41 -15.53
C PRO A 239 12.18 -9.12 -16.23
N SER A 240 13.32 -9.12 -16.94
CA SER A 240 13.77 -8.01 -17.79
C SER A 240 13.02 -7.93 -19.12
N GLN A 241 12.42 -9.04 -19.55
CA GLN A 241 11.90 -9.26 -20.91
C GLN A 241 12.90 -8.95 -22.03
N ASP A 242 14.18 -9.11 -21.74
CA ASP A 242 15.27 -8.92 -22.69
C ASP A 242 15.21 -9.96 -23.81
N GLY A 243 15.67 -9.58 -25.00
CA GLY A 243 15.57 -10.42 -26.20
C GLY A 243 14.16 -10.59 -26.77
N THR A 244 13.16 -9.87 -26.24
CA THR A 244 11.79 -9.84 -26.76
C THR A 244 11.52 -8.55 -27.53
N ILE A 245 10.33 -8.44 -28.15
CA ILE A 245 9.87 -7.19 -28.79
C ILE A 245 9.73 -6.02 -27.80
N TYR A 246 9.71 -6.29 -26.49
CA TYR A 246 9.61 -5.30 -25.43
C TYR A 246 10.97 -4.86 -24.88
N ALA A 247 12.07 -5.47 -25.35
CA ALA A 247 13.41 -5.02 -24.98
C ALA A 247 13.72 -3.65 -25.62
N PRO A 248 14.48 -2.78 -24.95
CA PRO A 248 14.84 -1.47 -25.50
C PRO A 248 15.61 -1.58 -26.82
N SER A 249 15.21 -0.77 -27.80
CA SER A 249 16.00 -0.56 -29.01
C SER A 249 17.26 0.28 -28.71
N LEU A 250 18.25 0.27 -29.60
CA LEU A 250 19.42 1.15 -29.50
C LEU A 250 19.02 2.64 -29.44
N LYS A 251 17.94 3.02 -30.14
CA LYS A 251 17.39 4.38 -30.09
C LYS A 251 16.86 4.71 -28.69
N ALA A 252 16.10 3.79 -28.09
CA ALA A 252 15.58 3.96 -26.73
C ALA A 252 16.71 4.07 -25.70
N ILE A 253 17.77 3.27 -25.84
CA ILE A 253 18.96 3.35 -24.97
C ILE A 253 19.65 4.71 -25.12
N ALA A 254 19.87 5.18 -26.35
CA ALA A 254 20.49 6.48 -26.60
C ALA A 254 19.64 7.65 -26.08
N ASP A 255 18.32 7.54 -26.18
CA ASP A 255 17.38 8.54 -25.66
C ASP A 255 17.40 8.59 -24.13
N ALA A 256 17.38 7.41 -23.49
CA ALA A 256 17.42 7.30 -22.04
C ALA A 256 18.65 7.98 -21.43
N GLN A 257 19.81 7.79 -22.05
CA GLN A 257 21.07 8.37 -21.59
C GLN A 257 21.07 9.90 -21.55
N LYS A 258 20.18 10.59 -22.28
CA LYS A 258 20.07 12.06 -22.24
C LYS A 258 19.61 12.59 -20.88
N ILE A 259 18.90 11.78 -20.09
CA ILE A 259 18.38 12.16 -18.78
C ILE A 259 18.95 11.31 -17.63
N ALA A 260 20.01 10.55 -17.90
CA ALA A 260 20.82 9.89 -16.88
C ALA A 260 21.57 10.91 -16.01
N GLY A 261 22.20 10.43 -14.94
CA GLY A 261 23.05 11.23 -14.05
C GLY A 261 22.29 12.04 -12.99
N ARG A 262 20.95 11.99 -12.96
CA ARG A 262 20.14 12.67 -11.92
C ARG A 262 20.54 12.19 -10.53
N SER A 263 20.79 13.15 -9.65
CA SER A 263 21.03 12.89 -8.23
C SER A 263 19.72 12.53 -7.54
N TYR A 264 19.82 11.72 -6.49
CA TYR A 264 18.67 11.27 -5.72
C TYR A 264 19.05 11.17 -4.24
N ILE A 265 18.04 11.24 -3.38
CA ILE A 265 18.10 10.80 -2.00
C ILE A 265 17.36 9.47 -1.84
N HIS A 266 17.80 8.69 -0.88
CA HIS A 266 17.19 7.43 -0.48
C HIS A 266 17.49 7.18 0.98
N ASP A 267 16.53 6.61 1.70
CA ASP A 267 16.75 6.15 3.07
C ASP A 267 15.88 4.91 3.38
N PHE A 268 16.44 4.03 4.20
CA PHE A 268 15.75 2.88 4.77
C PHE A 268 15.20 3.29 6.13
N THR A 269 13.90 3.44 6.27
CA THR A 269 13.29 4.00 7.48
C THR A 269 12.80 2.96 8.47
N HIS A 270 12.83 1.66 8.14
CA HIS A 270 12.30 0.61 9.01
C HIS A 270 12.99 0.53 10.38
N HIS A 271 14.20 1.08 10.53
CA HIS A 271 14.91 1.17 11.81
C HIS A 271 14.34 2.22 12.76
N LEU A 272 13.59 3.20 12.26
CA LEU A 272 12.95 4.23 13.07
C LEU A 272 11.70 3.66 13.75
N THR A 273 11.32 4.15 14.93
CA THR A 273 10.08 3.75 15.61
C THR A 273 8.93 4.73 15.42
N SER A 274 9.23 5.97 15.01
CA SER A 274 8.26 7.03 14.70
C SER A 274 8.92 8.16 13.89
N GLY A 275 8.14 9.14 13.46
CA GLY A 275 8.61 10.35 12.78
C GLY A 275 8.79 10.22 11.26
N LYS A 276 8.50 9.05 10.69
CA LYS A 276 8.60 8.78 9.25
C LYS A 276 7.60 9.63 8.44
N ALA A 277 6.40 9.88 8.97
CA ALA A 277 5.43 10.75 8.30
C ALA A 277 5.96 12.18 8.16
N ARG A 278 6.59 12.72 9.22
CA ARG A 278 7.21 14.05 9.17
C ARG A 278 8.34 14.10 8.14
N LEU A 279 9.17 13.04 8.07
CA LEU A 279 10.23 12.92 7.06
C LEU A 279 9.65 12.99 5.65
N LEU A 280 8.59 12.23 5.37
CA LEU A 280 7.96 12.25 4.05
C LEU A 280 7.29 13.57 3.70
N ILE A 281 6.63 14.24 4.67
CA ILE A 281 6.08 15.59 4.43
C ILE A 281 7.19 16.56 4.05
N ASN A 282 8.35 16.50 4.71
CA ASN A 282 9.49 17.36 4.39
C ASN A 282 10.07 17.03 3.01
N ALA A 283 10.24 15.74 2.69
CA ALA A 283 10.70 15.30 1.38
C ALA A 283 9.71 15.74 0.27
N LEU A 284 8.41 15.56 0.50
CA LEU A 284 7.38 15.97 -0.46
C LEU A 284 7.41 17.49 -0.71
N LYS A 285 7.56 18.31 0.34
CA LYS A 285 7.70 19.76 0.21
C LYS A 285 8.94 20.16 -0.60
N GLN A 286 10.03 19.42 -0.43
CA GLN A 286 11.30 19.73 -1.05
C GLN A 286 11.38 19.26 -2.51
N TYR A 287 10.82 18.09 -2.82
CA TYR A 287 11.03 17.40 -4.09
C TYR A 287 9.75 17.25 -4.93
N GLY A 288 8.58 17.62 -4.40
CA GLY A 288 7.28 17.59 -5.08
C GLY A 288 6.64 16.20 -5.19
N ALA A 289 7.45 15.13 -5.21
CA ALA A 289 6.99 13.75 -5.19
C ALA A 289 8.00 12.84 -4.48
N VAL A 290 7.51 11.71 -3.95
CA VAL A 290 8.35 10.75 -3.21
C VAL A 290 7.92 9.33 -3.53
N ALA A 291 8.84 8.47 -3.97
CA ALA A 291 8.58 7.04 -4.08
C ALA A 291 8.71 6.41 -2.69
N ILE A 292 7.77 5.54 -2.32
CA ILE A 292 7.76 4.86 -1.02
C ILE A 292 7.50 3.36 -1.17
N SER A 293 7.96 2.57 -0.20
CA SER A 293 7.58 1.17 -0.03
C SER A 293 6.93 0.95 1.34
N LEU A 294 5.80 0.25 1.34
CA LEU A 294 5.00 -0.07 2.51
C LEU A 294 4.69 -1.57 2.54
N PRO A 295 4.51 -2.18 3.72
CA PRO A 295 4.05 -3.55 3.84
C PRO A 295 2.66 -3.77 3.25
N VAL A 296 2.46 -5.00 2.80
CA VAL A 296 1.17 -5.57 2.47
C VAL A 296 0.78 -6.51 3.59
N PHE A 297 -0.32 -6.20 4.27
CA PHE A 297 -0.85 -7.02 5.34
C PHE A 297 -2.01 -7.84 4.80
N ALA A 298 -1.88 -9.16 4.81
CA ALA A 298 -2.96 -10.06 4.47
C ALA A 298 -3.84 -10.33 5.68
N THR A 299 -5.15 -10.25 5.44
CA THR A 299 -6.15 -10.77 6.34
C THR A 299 -6.11 -12.31 6.32
N PRO A 300 -6.72 -12.99 7.32
CA PRO A 300 -6.88 -14.44 7.31
C PRO A 300 -7.58 -15.01 6.07
N ARG A 301 -8.23 -14.15 5.26
CA ARG A 301 -8.97 -14.52 4.06
C ARG A 301 -8.21 -14.36 2.76
N GLY A 302 -6.98 -13.88 2.81
CA GLY A 302 -6.17 -13.64 1.62
C GLY A 302 -6.39 -12.28 0.96
N THR A 303 -7.41 -11.51 1.32
CA THR A 303 -7.46 -10.07 0.99
C THR A 303 -6.35 -9.32 1.74
N THR A 304 -5.95 -8.17 1.22
CA THR A 304 -4.88 -7.36 1.83
C THR A 304 -5.39 -5.98 2.22
N ASN A 305 -4.65 -5.25 3.05
CA ASN A 305 -4.96 -3.85 3.34
C ASN A 305 -4.94 -2.91 2.11
N TRP A 306 -4.49 -3.41 0.96
CA TRP A 306 -4.52 -2.71 -0.34
C TRP A 306 -5.68 -3.14 -1.25
N THR A 307 -6.17 -4.37 -1.07
CA THR A 307 -7.18 -5.02 -1.91
C THR A 307 -8.48 -5.28 -1.17
N PHE A 308 -8.56 -4.92 0.12
CA PHE A 308 -9.81 -4.82 0.86
C PHE A 308 -10.77 -3.90 0.12
N ARG A 309 -12.09 -4.09 0.27
CA ARG A 309 -13.12 -3.46 -0.60
C ARG A 309 -12.95 -1.94 -0.77
N THR A 310 -12.41 -1.25 0.24
CA THR A 310 -12.07 0.18 0.20
C THR A 310 -10.95 0.56 -0.78
N GLY A 311 -9.97 -0.31 -1.02
CA GLY A 311 -8.87 -0.06 -1.95
C GLY A 311 -9.36 0.03 -3.40
N PRO A 312 -9.94 -1.04 -3.97
CA PRO A 312 -10.55 -0.99 -5.29
C PRO A 312 -11.61 0.09 -5.47
N ALA A 313 -12.46 0.30 -4.46
CA ALA A 313 -13.56 1.27 -4.57
C ALA A 313 -13.08 2.72 -4.44
N TYR A 314 -12.24 3.03 -3.46
CA TYR A 314 -11.95 4.40 -3.00
C TYR A 314 -10.46 4.71 -2.82
N GLY A 315 -9.57 3.77 -3.16
CA GLY A 315 -8.13 3.98 -3.07
C GLY A 315 -7.61 4.04 -1.63
N LEU A 316 -8.40 3.63 -0.63
CA LEU A 316 -7.98 3.68 0.76
C LEU A 316 -7.13 2.44 1.12
N VAL A 317 -5.86 2.68 1.46
CA VAL A 317 -4.98 1.70 2.10
C VAL A 317 -5.32 1.65 3.59
N THR A 318 -5.86 0.52 4.04
CA THR A 318 -6.35 0.39 5.41
C THR A 318 -5.20 0.09 6.38
N ASN A 319 -5.48 0.25 7.68
CA ASN A 319 -4.54 -0.16 8.69
C ASN A 319 -4.41 -1.69 8.73
N ALA A 320 -3.28 -2.17 9.26
CA ALA A 320 -3.08 -3.59 9.50
C ALA A 320 -4.08 -4.07 10.55
N LEU A 321 -4.97 -5.00 10.18
CA LEU A 321 -5.87 -5.63 11.14
C LEU A 321 -5.11 -6.33 12.27
N PRO A 322 -5.72 -6.51 13.45
CA PRO A 322 -5.16 -7.34 14.50
C PRO A 322 -4.87 -8.75 13.95
N ASN A 323 -3.68 -9.28 14.22
CA ASN A 323 -3.18 -10.57 13.71
C ASN A 323 -2.96 -10.65 12.19
N ALA A 324 -3.00 -9.54 11.46
CA ALA A 324 -2.65 -9.56 10.05
C ALA A 324 -1.20 -10.05 9.85
N ARG A 325 -0.99 -10.90 8.85
CA ARG A 325 0.34 -11.36 8.47
C ARG A 325 0.93 -10.42 7.43
N VAL A 326 2.22 -10.18 7.48
CA VAL A 326 2.90 -9.51 6.36
C VAL A 326 2.97 -10.50 5.20
N ALA A 327 2.37 -10.14 4.07
CA ALA A 327 2.29 -10.95 2.86
C ALA A 327 3.22 -10.45 1.74
N GLY A 328 3.81 -9.27 1.90
CA GLY A 328 4.68 -8.67 0.90
C GLY A 328 4.97 -7.21 1.19
N ALA A 329 5.48 -6.51 0.19
CA ALA A 329 5.58 -5.06 0.18
C ALA A 329 5.12 -4.51 -1.16
N HIS A 330 4.59 -3.29 -1.15
CA HIS A 330 4.13 -2.58 -2.34
C HIS A 330 4.76 -1.20 -2.41
N ALA A 331 5.11 -0.78 -3.63
CA ALA A 331 5.73 0.50 -3.88
C ALA A 331 4.81 1.40 -4.69
N VAL A 332 4.68 2.65 -4.25
CA VAL A 332 3.81 3.67 -4.86
C VAL A 332 4.51 5.03 -4.84
N CYS A 333 3.98 6.00 -5.57
CA CYS A 333 4.50 7.37 -5.56
C CYS A 333 3.54 8.30 -4.80
N ILE A 334 4.02 8.98 -3.76
CA ILE A 334 3.33 10.07 -3.11
C ILE A 334 3.41 11.30 -4.01
N THR A 335 2.24 11.91 -4.24
CA THR A 335 2.08 13.09 -5.11
C THR A 335 1.57 14.32 -4.36
N ALA A 336 0.89 14.13 -3.23
CA ALA A 336 0.38 15.21 -2.39
C ALA A 336 0.18 14.76 -0.94
N PHE A 337 -0.14 15.72 -0.08
CA PHE A 337 -0.58 15.47 1.30
C PHE A 337 -1.87 16.24 1.55
N GLU A 338 -2.91 15.53 1.94
CA GLU A 338 -4.22 16.09 2.26
C GLU A 338 -4.35 16.25 3.77
N ILE A 339 -4.78 17.43 4.20
CA ILE A 339 -4.87 17.75 5.64
C ILE A 339 -6.18 17.21 6.17
N ASP A 340 -6.09 16.40 7.23
CA ASP A 340 -7.25 15.89 7.94
C ASP A 340 -6.97 15.94 9.44
N SER A 341 -7.66 16.84 10.14
CA SER A 341 -7.49 17.02 11.59
C SER A 341 -8.02 15.85 12.41
N SER A 342 -8.81 14.94 11.81
CA SER A 342 -9.28 13.73 12.47
C SER A 342 -8.24 12.60 12.44
N GLU A 343 -7.26 12.67 11.54
CA GLU A 343 -6.16 11.73 11.47
C GLU A 343 -5.06 12.12 12.49
N ALA A 344 -4.54 11.15 13.24
CA ALA A 344 -3.73 11.41 14.42
C ALA A 344 -2.40 12.15 14.16
N LEU A 345 -1.86 12.06 12.95
CA LEU A 345 -0.65 12.76 12.52
C LEU A 345 -0.95 13.89 11.51
N GLY A 346 -2.22 14.27 11.37
CA GLY A 346 -2.69 15.47 10.71
C GLY A 346 -3.04 15.31 9.23
N GLY A 347 -3.11 14.09 8.69
CA GLY A 347 -3.59 13.90 7.33
C GLY A 347 -3.25 12.60 6.63
N HIS A 348 -3.44 12.62 5.32
CA HIS A 348 -3.27 11.47 4.44
C HIS A 348 -2.29 11.81 3.30
N PHE A 349 -1.42 10.86 2.98
CA PHE A 349 -0.60 10.95 1.78
C PHE A 349 -1.41 10.48 0.57
N ILE A 350 -1.42 11.28 -0.49
CA ILE A 350 -2.06 10.94 -1.76
C ILE A 350 -1.08 10.17 -2.62
N ILE A 351 -1.45 8.94 -2.96
CA ILE A 351 -0.60 8.02 -3.70
C ILE A 351 -1.13 7.83 -5.12
N ARG A 352 -0.23 7.84 -6.09
CA ARG A 352 -0.46 7.27 -7.42
C ARG A 352 -0.07 5.81 -7.38
N ASN A 353 -1.05 4.93 -7.56
CA ASN A 353 -0.83 3.49 -7.62
C ASN A 353 -0.53 3.05 -9.08
N SER A 354 -0.16 1.79 -9.24
CA SER A 354 0.19 1.18 -10.53
C SER A 354 -0.74 0.03 -10.91
N TRP A 355 -2.02 0.10 -10.53
CA TRP A 355 -3.04 -0.94 -10.80
C TRP A 355 -4.15 -0.48 -11.75
N GLY A 356 -3.92 0.60 -12.50
CA GLY A 356 -4.90 1.16 -13.42
C GLY A 356 -6.08 1.83 -12.72
N GLU A 357 -7.06 2.25 -13.52
CA GLU A 357 -8.23 3.01 -13.09
C GLU A 357 -9.28 2.14 -12.35
N ASN A 358 -9.10 0.83 -12.32
CA ASN A 358 -9.97 -0.08 -11.56
C ASN A 358 -9.72 0.00 -10.04
N TRP A 359 -8.59 0.54 -9.63
CA TRP A 359 -8.28 0.80 -8.22
C TRP A 359 -8.65 2.24 -7.87
N GLY A 360 -9.31 2.48 -6.75
CA GLY A 360 -9.89 3.80 -6.44
C GLY A 360 -10.93 4.25 -7.46
N ARG A 361 -11.69 3.32 -8.05
CA ARG A 361 -12.57 3.57 -9.21
C ARG A 361 -13.65 4.65 -9.00
N SER A 362 -14.00 4.92 -7.74
CA SER A 362 -15.05 5.90 -7.39
C SER A 362 -14.45 7.27 -7.08
N LEU A 363 -13.12 7.42 -7.08
CA LEU A 363 -12.50 8.72 -6.83
C LEU A 363 -12.72 9.67 -8.02
N PRO A 364 -12.93 10.97 -7.79
CA PRO A 364 -13.07 11.60 -6.47
C PRO A 364 -14.43 11.28 -5.82
N GLU A 365 -14.41 10.84 -4.56
CA GLU A 365 -15.61 10.48 -3.78
C GLU A 365 -15.61 11.27 -2.45
N ALA A 366 -16.78 11.67 -1.95
CA ALA A 366 -16.85 12.40 -0.69
C ALA A 366 -16.37 11.52 0.48
N GLY A 367 -15.49 12.08 1.32
CA GLY A 367 -14.92 11.37 2.46
C GLY A 367 -13.71 10.48 2.13
N PHE A 368 -13.28 10.44 0.88
CA PHE A 368 -12.03 9.81 0.46
C PHE A 368 -11.17 10.81 -0.32
N PHE A 369 -9.86 10.74 -0.10
CA PHE A 369 -8.88 11.63 -0.69
C PHE A 369 -8.20 10.95 -1.87
N GLY A 370 -8.35 11.59 -3.04
CA GLY A 370 -7.72 11.18 -4.27
C GLY A 370 -8.32 11.96 -5.43
N PRO A 371 -7.50 12.42 -6.39
CA PRO A 371 -7.99 13.30 -7.45
C PRO A 371 -8.83 12.59 -8.51
N GLU A 372 -8.57 11.30 -8.76
CA GLU A 372 -9.19 10.50 -9.83
C GLU A 372 -8.92 8.99 -9.62
N PRO A 373 -9.51 8.08 -10.40
CA PRO A 373 -9.21 6.66 -10.32
C PRO A 373 -7.73 6.35 -10.55
N GLY A 374 -7.23 5.26 -9.99
CA GLY A 374 -5.79 4.91 -9.98
C GLY A 374 -4.98 5.63 -8.90
N TYR A 375 -5.59 6.59 -8.21
CA TYR A 375 -5.05 7.24 -7.00
C TYR A 375 -5.72 6.69 -5.75
N GLY A 376 -5.19 7.11 -4.62
CA GLY A 376 -5.76 6.80 -3.33
C GLY A 376 -5.02 7.48 -2.19
N GLN A 377 -5.27 6.98 -0.99
CA GLN A 377 -4.79 7.55 0.25
C GLN A 377 -4.19 6.50 1.17
N VAL A 378 -3.19 6.92 1.93
CA VAL A 378 -2.68 6.19 3.09
C VAL A 378 -2.51 7.17 4.25
N SER A 379 -2.96 6.80 5.44
CA SER A 379 -2.88 7.68 6.61
C SER A 379 -1.43 7.97 6.99
N ALA A 380 -1.18 9.17 7.52
CA ALA A 380 0.12 9.51 8.04
C ALA A 380 0.55 8.57 9.17
N SER A 381 -0.37 8.14 10.03
CA SER A 381 -0.13 7.14 11.08
C SER A 381 0.35 5.79 10.53
N HIS A 382 -0.26 5.30 9.44
CA HIS A 382 0.18 4.06 8.80
C HIS A 382 1.61 4.19 8.28
N VAL A 383 1.90 5.29 7.56
CA VAL A 383 3.25 5.58 7.06
C VAL A 383 4.25 5.70 8.20
N ASP A 384 3.90 6.42 9.27
CA ASP A 384 4.79 6.67 10.41
C ASP A 384 5.23 5.38 11.09
N LYS A 385 4.32 4.39 11.12
CA LYS A 385 4.58 3.08 11.72
C LYS A 385 5.32 2.14 10.77
N PHE A 386 4.99 2.16 9.48
CA PHE A 386 5.29 1.03 8.59
C PHE A 386 6.20 1.31 7.40
N LEU A 387 6.57 2.56 7.12
CA LEU A 387 7.43 2.89 5.98
C LEU A 387 8.77 2.12 6.02
N TYR A 388 9.04 1.35 4.96
CA TYR A 388 10.27 0.58 4.78
C TYR A 388 11.39 1.42 4.18
N GLU A 389 11.11 2.08 3.07
CA GLU A 389 12.07 2.94 2.39
C GLU A 389 11.34 4.05 1.62
N TYR A 390 12.07 5.13 1.37
CA TYR A 390 11.63 6.18 0.45
C TYR A 390 12.79 6.71 -0.38
N GLY A 391 12.45 7.39 -1.47
CA GLY A 391 13.43 8.16 -2.22
C GLY A 391 12.81 9.20 -3.15
N ALA A 392 13.63 10.16 -3.55
CA ALA A 392 13.27 11.30 -4.39
C ALA A 392 14.46 11.73 -5.24
N PHE A 393 14.23 12.36 -6.41
CA PHE A 393 15.30 13.02 -7.17
C PHE A 393 15.57 14.43 -6.62
N THR A 394 16.83 14.87 -6.69
CA THR A 394 17.30 16.15 -6.14
C THR A 394 17.70 17.15 -7.21
#